data_AF-A0A252BWJ9-F1
#
_entry.id   AF-A0A252BWJ9-F1
#
_cell.length_a   1.000
_cell.length_b   1.000
_cell.length_c   1.000
_cell.angle_alpha   90.00
_cell.angle_beta   90.00
_cell.angle_gamma   90.00
#
_symmetry.space_group_name_H-M   'P 1'
#
loop_
_entity.id
_entity.type
_entity.pdbx_description
1 polymer ?
#
loop_
_entity_poly.entity_id
_entity_poly.type
_entity_poly.pdbx_seq_one_letter_code
_entity_poly.pdbx_strand_id
1 'polypeptide(L)' 'MSDESKADYGLEDGIGNLSDGADGLFGKLPSYDALNPGKRSAAAEALRDVVIDQPLFAVATAGLLGLVLGIFLRRRK' A
#
# COMPACT_ATOMS: atom_id res chain seq x y z
N MET A 1 20.81 11.36 26.44
CA MET A 1 20.73 10.76 25.10
C MET A 1 19.30 10.25 24.96
N SER A 2 18.45 11.07 24.36
CA SER A 2 16.98 11.02 24.44
C SER A 2 16.38 9.85 23.66
N ASP A 3 15.40 9.17 24.26
CA ASP A 3 14.67 8.05 23.67
C ASP A 3 13.93 8.41 22.36
N GLU A 4 13.63 9.70 22.13
CA GLU A 4 13.10 10.24 20.87
C GLU A 4 13.98 9.92 19.66
N SER A 5 15.31 9.99 19.81
CA SER A 5 16.23 9.69 18.71
C SER A 5 16.14 8.23 18.26
N LYS A 6 15.92 7.28 19.19
CA LYS A 6 15.80 5.85 18.85
C LYS A 6 14.47 5.53 18.17
N ALA A 7 13.40 6.22 18.55
CA ALA A 7 12.08 6.05 17.94
C ALA A 7 12.07 6.55 16.49
N ASP A 8 12.68 7.71 16.23
CA ASP A 8 12.78 8.28 14.88
C ASP A 8 13.60 7.37 13.94
N TYR A 9 14.75 6.87 14.39
CA TYR A 9 15.56 5.93 13.60
C TYR A 9 14.80 4.64 13.25
N GLY A 10 13.99 4.11 14.17
CA GLY A 10 13.19 2.91 13.92
C GLY A 10 12.04 3.14 12.94
N LEU A 11 11.49 4.35 12.88
CA LEU A 11 10.44 4.71 11.93
C LEU A 11 11.02 4.91 10.52
N GLU A 12 12.18 5.54 10.40
CA GLU A 12 12.88 5.73 9.13
C GLU A 12 13.26 4.38 8.48
N ASP A 13 13.89 3.48 9.25
CA ASP A 13 14.23 2.13 8.78
C ASP A 13 12.99 1.30 8.44
N GLY A 14 11.91 1.46 9.21
CA GLY A 14 10.65 0.78 8.96
C GLY A 14 9.98 1.22 7.65
N ILE A 15 9.93 2.53 7.41
CA ILE A 15 9.36 3.10 6.18
C ILE A 15 10.23 2.76 4.96
N GLY A 16 11.55 2.81 5.11
CA GLY A 16 12.50 2.43 4.05
C GLY A 16 12.31 0.99 3.61
N ASN A 17 12.26 0.04 4.55
CA ASN A 17 12.06 -1.38 4.25
C ASN A 17 10.69 -1.67 3.60
N LEU A 18 9.64 -0.96 4.01
CA LEU A 18 8.32 -1.09 3.41
C LEU A 18 8.30 -0.57 1.97
N SER A 19 8.96 0.56 1.71
CA SER A 19 9.05 1.16 0.38
C SER A 19 9.85 0.26 -0.57
N ASP A 20 11.04 -0.20 -0.14
CA ASP A 20 11.88 -1.14 -0.90
C ASP A 20 11.15 -2.47 -1.18
N GLY A 21 10.42 -2.98 -0.19
CA GLY A 21 9.63 -4.20 -0.33
C GLY A 21 8.47 -4.03 -1.32
N ALA A 22 7.80 -2.88 -1.31
CA ALA A 22 6.74 -2.55 -2.26
C ALA A 22 7.31 -2.43 -3.68
N ASP A 23 8.39 -1.68 -3.87
CA ASP A 23 9.04 -1.51 -5.17
C ASP A 23 9.54 -2.86 -5.72
N GLY A 24 10.10 -3.71 -4.87
CA GLY A 24 10.54 -5.06 -5.25
C GLY A 24 9.40 -6.01 -5.62
N LEU A 25 8.20 -5.83 -5.05
CA LEU A 25 7.01 -6.64 -5.33
C LEU A 25 6.28 -6.14 -6.58
N PHE A 26 6.00 -4.84 -6.66
CA PHE A 26 5.28 -4.24 -7.78
C PHE A 26 6.14 -4.14 -9.05
N GLY A 27 7.47 -3.97 -8.91
CA GLY A 27 8.38 -3.94 -10.05
C GLY A 27 8.53 -5.28 -10.78
N LYS A 28 8.13 -6.40 -10.16
CA LYS A 28 8.15 -7.74 -10.78
C LYS A 28 6.84 -8.13 -11.45
N LEU A 29 5.76 -7.39 -11.20
CA LEU A 29 4.45 -7.67 -11.77
C LEU A 29 4.31 -6.94 -13.11
N PRO A 30 3.83 -7.61 -14.18
CA PRO A 30 3.52 -6.91 -15.41
C PRO A 30 2.43 -5.86 -15.12
N SER A 31 2.58 -4.68 -15.72
CA SER A 31 1.55 -3.63 -15.60
C SER A 31 0.19 -4.21 -15.98
N TYR A 32 -0.85 -3.86 -15.23
CA TYR A 32 -2.21 -4.31 -15.50
C TYR A 32 -2.65 -3.96 -16.94
N ASP A 33 -2.19 -2.82 -17.46
CA ASP A 33 -2.42 -2.40 -18.84
C ASP A 33 -1.65 -3.23 -19.88
N ALA A 34 -0.63 -4.01 -19.47
CA ALA A 34 0.06 -4.96 -20.35
C ALA A 34 -0.67 -6.31 -20.47
N LEU A 35 -1.74 -6.54 -19.68
CA LEU A 35 -2.55 -7.75 -19.77
C LEU A 35 -3.47 -7.69 -21.00
N ASN A 36 -3.65 -8.85 -21.65
CA ASN A 36 -4.63 -9.01 -22.74
C ASN A 36 -6.04 -8.62 -22.26
N PRO A 37 -6.88 -7.98 -23.10
CA PRO A 37 -8.22 -7.53 -22.72
C PRO A 37 -9.09 -8.61 -22.08
N GLY A 38 -9.05 -9.86 -22.59
CA GLY A 38 -9.79 -10.99 -22.02
C GLY A 38 -9.25 -11.51 -20.68
N LYS A 39 -8.11 -11.01 -20.20
CA LYS A 39 -7.52 -11.29 -18.89
C LYS A 39 -7.59 -10.09 -17.94
N ARG A 40 -8.10 -8.96 -18.40
CA ARG A 40 -8.40 -7.80 -17.55
C ARG A 40 -9.72 -8.07 -16.84
N SER A 41 -9.74 -7.81 -15.55
CA SER A 41 -10.93 -7.87 -14.71
C SER A 41 -11.72 -6.56 -14.80
N ALA A 42 -12.98 -6.64 -15.19
CA ALA A 42 -13.88 -5.49 -15.18
C ALA A 42 -14.02 -4.85 -13.78
N ALA A 43 -13.89 -5.66 -12.72
CA ALA A 43 -13.90 -5.15 -11.35
C ALA A 43 -12.68 -4.29 -11.04
N ALA A 44 -11.50 -4.65 -11.57
CA ALA A 44 -10.28 -3.86 -11.37
C ALA A 44 -10.29 -2.56 -12.18
N GLU A 45 -10.90 -2.56 -13.38
CA GLU A 45 -11.13 -1.33 -14.15
C GLU A 45 -12.11 -0.39 -13.44
N ALA A 46 -13.23 -0.90 -12.92
CA ALA A 46 -14.18 -0.09 -12.15
C ALA A 46 -13.57 0.47 -10.86
N LEU A 47 -12.73 -0.31 -10.18
CA LEU A 47 -11.96 0.17 -9.02
C LEU A 47 -11.02 1.30 -9.40
N ARG A 48 -10.34 1.19 -10.54
CA ARG A 48 -9.46 2.26 -11.04
C ARG A 48 -10.24 3.52 -11.34
N ASP A 49 -11.40 3.41 -11.98
CA ASP A 49 -12.25 4.56 -12.30
C ASP A 49 -12.70 5.28 -11.02
N VAL A 50 -13.15 4.54 -9.99
CA VAL A 50 -13.50 5.13 -8.69
C VAL A 50 -12.32 5.83 -8.01
N VAL A 51 -11.11 5.26 -8.12
CA VAL A 51 -9.89 5.87 -7.56
C VAL A 51 -9.54 7.17 -8.29
N ILE A 52 -9.69 7.22 -9.61
CA ILE A 52 -9.43 8.41 -10.43
C ILE A 52 -10.46 9.50 -10.14
N ASP A 53 -11.74 9.14 -10.04
CA ASP A 53 -12.82 10.10 -9.81
C ASP A 53 -12.85 10.63 -8.37
N GLN A 54 -12.40 9.84 -7.40
CA GLN A 54 -12.47 10.17 -5.96
C GLN A 54 -11.16 9.86 -5.22
N PRO A 55 -10.06 10.57 -5.54
CA PRO A 55 -8.74 10.27 -4.97
C PRO A 55 -8.69 10.43 -3.45
N LEU A 56 -9.40 11.42 -2.89
CA LEU A 56 -9.46 11.63 -1.44
C LEU A 56 -10.14 10.47 -0.72
N PHE A 57 -11.21 9.93 -1.30
CA PHE A 57 -11.93 8.78 -0.73
C PHE A 57 -11.08 7.51 -0.82
N ALA A 58 -10.39 7.31 -1.95
CA ALA A 58 -9.46 6.20 -2.12
C ALA A 58 -8.31 6.24 -1.09
N VAL A 59 -7.70 7.41 -0.87
CA VAL A 59 -6.64 7.56 0.14
C VAL A 59 -7.17 7.31 1.56
N ALA A 60 -8.34 7.86 1.90
CA ALA A 60 -8.93 7.68 3.22
C ALA A 60 -9.26 6.20 3.51
N THR A 61 -9.83 5.50 2.53
CA THR A 61 -10.15 4.08 2.66
C THR A 61 -8.90 3.21 2.74
N ALA A 62 -7.88 3.47 1.92
CA ALA A 62 -6.60 2.77 1.99
C ALA A 62 -5.91 2.99 3.35
N GLY A 63 -5.91 4.21 3.87
CA GLY A 63 -5.36 4.54 5.19
C GLY A 63 -6.09 3.82 6.32
N LEU A 64 -7.43 3.80 6.31
CA LEU A 64 -8.23 3.06 7.29
C LEU A 64 -7.96 1.56 7.25
N LEU A 65 -7.91 0.97 6.05
CA LEU A 65 -7.59 -0.45 5.88
C LEU A 65 -6.19 -0.77 6.39
N GLY A 66 -5.19 0.05 6.06
CA GLY A 66 -3.83 -0.08 6.56
C GLY A 66 -3.77 -0.03 8.08
N LEU A 67 -4.50 0.89 8.71
CA LEU A 67 -4.59 1.00 10.17
C LEU A 67 -5.21 -0.27 10.79
N VAL A 68 -6.34 -0.74 10.25
CA VAL A 68 -7.04 -1.94 10.75
C VAL A 68 -6.15 -3.18 10.61
N LEU A 69 -5.52 -3.36 9.45
CA LEU A 69 -4.58 -4.47 9.21
C LEU A 69 -3.39 -4.39 10.15
N GLY A 70 -2.82 -3.20 10.34
CA GLY A 70 -1.71 -2.96 11.28
C GLY A 70 -2.10 -3.34 12.71
N ILE A 71 -3.29 -2.94 13.18
CA ILE A 71 -3.80 -3.32 14.50
C ILE A 71 -3.96 -4.84 14.60
N PHE A 72 -4.51 -5.49 13.57
CA PHE A 72 -4.72 -6.93 13.58
C PHE A 72 -3.41 -7.72 13.58
N LEU A 73 -2.44 -7.30 12.77
CA LEU A 73 -1.10 -7.90 12.72
C LEU A 73 -0.33 -7.69 14.02
N ARG A 74 -0.46 -6.51 14.64
CA ARG A 74 0.13 -6.23 15.96
C ARG A 74 -0.41 -7.15 17.05
N ARG A 75 -1.69 -7.56 16.97
CA ARG A 75 -2.33 -8.47 17.93
C ARG A 75 -1.99 -9.95 17.69
N ARG A 76 -1.35 -10.29 16.58
CA ARG A 76 -0.91 -11.66 16.25
C ARG A 76 0.55 -11.95 16.59
N LYS A 77 1.29 -10.93 17.05
CA LYS A 77 2.60 -11.08 17.72
C LYS A 77 2.40 -11.02 19.23
#